data_AF-A0A2N5U8I0-F1
#
_entry.id   AF-A0A2N5U8I0-F1
#
_cell.length_a   1.000
_cell.length_b   1.000
_cell.length_c   1.000
_cell.angle_alpha   90.00
_cell.angle_beta   90.00
_cell.angle_gamma   90.00
#
_symmetry.space_group_name_H-M   'P 1'
#
loop_
_entity.id
_entity.type
_entity.pdbx_description
1 polymer ?
#
loop_
_entity_poly.entity_id
_entity_poly.type
_entity_poly.pdbx_seq_one_letter_code
_entity_poly.pdbx_strand_id
1 'polypeptide(L)'
;MVNKQAVVPSSTATAPPPFTPEQLHLLTVILDTVFHAEPASVEQKENAAACPLSSYDFSSLPDFTLDDFVAHLVGTVPAAALEKLRVGLGFLSSRPITFALTGHYTTFVEMAASERQRILGGWACSSLALKRSLFSAFVRLPISAIYSNSRLVQGLIAYPLPDQLPDSAHLDIFETDVVIIGSGAGGAVVASLVAKAGYKTLVIEKGRWVPTEEITGSLHGFNDMLEGNGQISTSDGNLILLLGATFGGGTTINWSASLAPPFHVRRAWAEEHGLPYFATNGFADDIEAVTTRMGVSTTAIVHSKANQLFQNGRP
;
A
#
# COMPACT_ATOMS: atom_id res chain seq x y z
N MET A 1 33.68 35.66 42.29
CA MET A 1 33.18 36.42 41.13
C MET A 1 32.26 35.50 40.34
N VAL A 2 30.95 35.67 40.52
CA VAL A 2 29.89 34.87 39.89
C VAL A 2 29.47 35.60 38.63
N ASN A 3 29.72 35.01 37.46
CA ASN A 3 29.30 35.59 36.18
C ASN A 3 27.91 35.04 35.83
N LYS A 4 26.86 35.78 36.18
CA LYS A 4 25.48 35.51 35.74
C LYS A 4 25.35 35.99 34.29
N GLN A 5 25.41 35.08 33.32
CA GLN A 5 24.90 35.38 31.98
C GLN A 5 23.37 35.45 32.03
N ALA A 6 22.84 36.58 31.59
CA ALA A 6 21.41 36.82 31.46
C ALA A 6 20.83 35.89 30.38
N VAL A 7 19.87 35.06 30.79
CA VAL A 7 19.01 34.30 29.87
C VAL A 7 18.06 35.30 29.22
N VAL A 8 18.26 35.57 27.94
CA VAL A 8 17.28 36.27 27.10
C VAL A 8 16.15 35.27 26.81
N PRO A 9 14.87 35.60 27.09
CA PRO A 9 13.78 34.70 26.75
C PRO A 9 13.64 34.64 25.23
N SER A 10 13.87 33.45 24.65
CA SER A 10 13.55 33.17 23.26
C SER A 10 12.03 33.23 23.08
N SER A 11 11.56 34.27 22.40
CA SER A 11 10.21 34.32 21.85
C SER A 11 10.05 33.17 20.86
N THR A 12 9.42 32.08 21.30
CA THR A 12 8.91 31.05 20.40
C THR A 12 7.68 31.63 19.70
N ALA A 13 7.89 32.31 18.58
CA ALA A 13 6.83 32.56 17.62
C ALA A 13 6.33 31.18 17.14
N THR A 14 5.18 30.75 17.64
CA THR A 14 4.52 29.53 17.19
C THR A 14 4.26 29.68 15.69
N ALA A 15 4.80 28.75 14.90
CA ALA A 15 4.51 28.67 13.47
C ALA A 15 2.98 28.68 13.27
N PRO A 16 2.48 29.37 12.22
CA PRO A 16 1.04 29.41 11.97
C PRO A 16 0.50 27.98 11.81
N PRO A 17 -0.72 27.70 12.31
CA PRO A 17 -1.31 26.38 12.23
C PRO A 17 -1.40 25.91 10.77
N PRO A 18 -1.24 24.61 10.50
CA PRO A 18 -1.15 24.09 9.14
C PRO A 18 -2.45 24.26 8.33
N PHE A 19 -3.60 24.44 8.99
CA PHE A 19 -4.91 24.65 8.38
C PHE A 19 -5.69 25.73 9.15
N THR A 20 -6.60 26.43 8.47
CA THR A 20 -7.55 27.37 9.12
C THR A 20 -8.71 26.63 9.78
N PRO A 21 -9.45 27.24 10.72
CA PRO A 21 -10.64 26.62 11.32
C PRO A 21 -11.69 26.16 10.30
N GLU A 22 -11.91 26.94 9.23
CA GLU A 22 -12.85 26.58 8.16
C GLU A 22 -12.35 25.37 7.35
N GLN A 23 -11.04 25.30 7.10
CA GLN A 23 -10.43 24.14 6.42
C GLN A 23 -10.51 22.89 7.27
N LEU A 24 -10.30 22.99 8.59
CA LEU A 24 -10.44 21.88 9.53
C LEU A 24 -11.88 21.37 9.57
N HIS A 25 -12.87 22.26 9.65
CA HIS A 25 -14.28 21.88 9.63
C HIS A 25 -14.66 21.16 8.32
N LEU A 26 -14.23 21.69 7.18
CA LEU A 26 -14.46 21.05 5.89
C LEU A 26 -13.76 19.69 5.79
N LEU A 27 -12.55 19.56 6.35
CA LEU A 27 -11.81 18.32 6.38
C LEU A 27 -12.55 17.25 7.21
N THR A 28 -13.09 17.62 8.37
CA THR A 28 -13.97 16.73 9.16
C THR A 28 -15.17 16.27 8.35
N VAL A 29 -15.86 17.19 7.66
CA VAL A 29 -17.03 16.83 6.83
C VAL A 29 -16.64 15.89 5.68
N ILE A 30 -15.47 16.07 5.07
CA ILE A 30 -14.95 15.17 4.04
C ILE A 30 -14.64 13.80 4.65
N LEU A 31 -13.98 13.76 5.80
CA LEU A 31 -13.64 12.53 6.51
C LEU A 31 -14.89 11.73 6.89
N ASP A 32 -15.90 12.37 7.48
CA ASP A 32 -17.21 11.76 7.78
C ASP A 32 -18.02 11.44 6.52
N THR A 33 -17.71 12.01 5.37
CA THR A 33 -18.35 11.61 4.10
C THR A 33 -17.71 10.35 3.54
N VAL A 34 -16.39 10.23 3.67
CA VAL A 34 -15.59 9.13 3.12
C VAL A 34 -15.65 7.89 4.00
N PHE A 35 -15.58 8.09 5.31
CA PHE A 35 -15.65 7.05 6.31
C PHE A 35 -16.88 7.30 7.17
N HIS A 36 -17.97 6.64 6.82
CA HIS A 36 -19.30 6.89 7.36
C HIS A 36 -19.96 5.57 7.75
N ALA A 37 -20.84 5.65 8.74
CA ALA A 37 -21.70 4.54 9.11
C ALA A 37 -22.76 4.32 8.02
N GLU A 38 -22.88 3.07 7.53
CA GLU A 38 -23.99 2.68 6.68
C GLU A 38 -25.21 2.30 7.55
N PRO A 39 -26.44 2.63 7.10
CA PRO A 39 -27.64 2.20 7.81
C PRO A 39 -27.71 0.68 7.86
N ALA A 40 -27.73 0.12 9.07
CA ALA A 40 -27.74 -1.32 9.29
C ALA A 40 -28.92 -2.01 8.56
N SER A 41 -28.59 -3.00 7.74
CA SER A 41 -29.55 -3.90 7.11
C SER A 41 -30.31 -4.72 8.17
N VAL A 42 -31.46 -5.28 7.80
CA VAL A 42 -32.30 -6.09 8.71
C VAL A 42 -31.52 -7.29 9.26
N GLU A 43 -30.68 -7.93 8.44
CA GLU A 43 -29.82 -9.07 8.83
C GLU A 43 -28.68 -8.66 9.80
N GLN A 44 -28.16 -7.43 9.69
CA GLN A 44 -27.11 -6.92 10.60
C GLN A 44 -27.64 -6.58 12.00
N LYS A 45 -28.94 -6.22 12.11
CA LYS A 45 -29.59 -5.98 13.40
C LYS A 45 -29.81 -7.28 14.20
N GLU A 46 -29.94 -8.41 13.51
CA GLU A 46 -30.12 -9.73 14.12
C GLU A 46 -28.81 -10.36 14.61
N ASN A 47 -27.66 -9.94 14.05
CA ASN A 47 -26.31 -10.42 14.39
C ASN A 47 -25.49 -9.46 15.29
N ALA A 48 -26.16 -8.70 16.17
CA ALA A 48 -25.64 -7.57 16.95
C ALA A 48 -24.44 -7.82 17.91
N ALA A 49 -23.80 -9.00 17.88
CA ALA A 49 -22.65 -9.34 18.73
C ALA A 49 -21.30 -8.80 18.19
N ALA A 50 -21.23 -8.42 16.92
CA ALA A 50 -20.04 -7.78 16.32
C ALA A 50 -20.41 -6.38 15.82
N CYS A 51 -19.66 -5.35 16.24
CA CYS A 51 -19.83 -3.98 15.73
C CYS A 51 -19.10 -3.90 14.37
N PRO A 52 -19.80 -3.88 13.23
CA PRO A 52 -19.14 -3.92 11.93
C PRO A 52 -18.43 -2.59 11.65
N LEU A 53 -17.41 -2.58 10.79
CA LEU A 53 -16.75 -1.34 10.34
C LEU A 53 -17.75 -0.28 9.84
N SER A 54 -18.85 -0.74 9.24
CA SER A 54 -19.94 0.10 8.73
C SER A 54 -20.78 0.78 9.82
N SER A 55 -20.47 0.64 11.11
CA SER A 55 -21.16 1.36 12.19
C SER A 55 -20.42 2.62 12.65
N TYR A 56 -19.23 2.90 12.10
CA TYR A 56 -18.39 4.01 12.51
C TYR A 56 -18.36 5.13 11.46
N ASP A 57 -18.50 6.36 11.94
CA ASP A 57 -18.08 7.56 11.21
C ASP A 57 -16.64 7.89 11.61
N PHE A 58 -15.93 8.68 10.82
CA PHE A 58 -14.57 9.09 11.19
C PHE A 58 -14.55 9.78 12.56
N SER A 59 -15.48 10.71 12.77
CA SER A 59 -15.62 11.46 14.02
C SER A 59 -15.99 10.61 15.24
N SER A 60 -16.43 9.36 15.05
CA SER A 60 -16.74 8.43 16.13
C SER A 60 -15.61 7.41 16.41
N LEU A 61 -14.48 7.49 15.69
CA LEU A 61 -13.32 6.66 15.97
C LEU A 61 -12.69 7.06 17.33
N PRO A 62 -12.47 6.08 18.24
CA PRO A 62 -11.96 6.37 19.58
C PRO A 62 -10.44 6.58 19.63
N ASP A 63 -9.71 6.16 18.59
CA ASP A 63 -8.26 5.99 18.59
C ASP A 63 -7.53 6.73 17.45
N PHE A 64 -8.26 7.47 16.61
CA PHE A 64 -7.68 8.28 15.55
C PHE A 64 -8.51 9.55 15.32
N THR A 65 -8.00 10.68 15.80
CA THR A 65 -8.71 11.96 15.80
C THR A 65 -8.37 12.82 14.58
N LEU A 66 -9.09 13.94 14.40
CA LEU A 66 -8.76 14.94 13.38
C LEU A 66 -7.34 15.50 13.55
N ASP A 67 -6.91 15.72 14.79
CA ASP A 67 -5.57 16.25 15.07
C ASP A 67 -4.48 15.22 14.71
N ASP A 68 -4.72 13.94 14.97
CA ASP A 68 -3.83 12.84 14.56
C ASP A 68 -3.74 12.75 13.03
N PHE A 69 -4.87 12.90 12.33
CA PHE A 69 -4.90 12.95 10.88
C PHE A 69 -4.13 14.15 10.31
N VAL A 70 -4.28 15.34 10.90
CA VAL A 70 -3.52 16.53 10.51
C VAL A 70 -2.02 16.35 10.79
N ALA A 71 -1.64 15.76 11.92
CA ALA A 71 -0.25 15.44 12.24
C ALA A 71 0.33 14.44 11.23
N HIS A 72 -0.43 13.41 10.87
CA HIS A 72 -0.06 12.44 9.83
C HIS A 72 0.15 13.12 8.47
N LEU A 73 -0.78 14.00 8.06
CA LEU A 73 -0.65 14.78 6.82
C LEU A 73 0.64 15.60 6.78
N VAL A 74 0.94 16.33 7.85
CA VAL A 74 2.14 17.19 7.92
C VAL A 74 3.43 16.35 7.95
N GLY A 75 3.41 15.19 8.57
CA GLY A 75 4.58 14.31 8.70
C GLY A 75 4.87 13.45 7.46
N THR A 76 3.84 13.08 6.68
CA THR A 76 3.97 12.09 5.61
C THR A 76 3.84 12.69 4.21
N VAL A 77 3.12 13.81 4.05
CA VAL A 77 2.85 14.41 2.73
C VAL A 77 3.86 15.52 2.42
N PRO A 78 4.46 15.53 1.21
CA PRO A 78 5.35 16.62 0.80
C PRO A 78 4.65 17.98 0.85
N ALA A 79 5.37 19.03 1.27
CA ALA A 79 4.82 20.39 1.45
C ALA A 79 4.04 20.90 0.23
N ALA A 80 4.52 20.64 -1.00
CA ALA A 80 3.85 21.03 -2.23
C ALA A 80 2.49 20.33 -2.44
N ALA A 81 2.34 19.09 -1.99
CA ALA A 81 1.06 18.38 -2.04
C ALA A 81 0.11 18.84 -0.92
N LEU A 82 0.64 19.18 0.26
CA LEU A 82 -0.12 19.78 1.35
C LEU A 82 -0.68 21.16 0.98
N GLU A 83 0.08 21.97 0.24
CA GLU A 83 -0.44 23.24 -0.33
C GLU A 83 -1.58 22.99 -1.33
N LYS A 84 -1.45 22.00 -2.22
CA LYS A 84 -2.53 21.65 -3.16
C LYS A 84 -3.81 21.20 -2.43
N LEU A 85 -3.67 20.45 -1.33
CA LEU A 85 -4.80 20.06 -0.49
C LEU A 85 -5.49 21.29 0.11
N ARG A 86 -4.72 22.23 0.68
CA ARG A 86 -5.24 23.49 1.24
C ARG A 86 -5.99 24.33 0.20
N VAL A 87 -5.43 24.45 -1.00
CA VAL A 87 -6.09 25.14 -2.12
C VAL A 87 -7.37 24.43 -2.54
N GLY A 88 -7.34 23.09 -2.61
CA GLY A 88 -8.52 22.28 -2.89
C GLY A 88 -9.64 22.47 -1.87
N LEU A 89 -9.31 22.53 -0.58
CA LEU A 89 -10.27 22.82 0.49
C LEU A 89 -10.89 24.22 0.28
N GLY A 90 -10.06 25.22 -0.05
CA GLY A 90 -10.54 26.57 -0.37
C GLY A 90 -11.51 26.63 -1.56
N PHE A 91 -11.33 25.75 -2.56
CA PHE A 91 -12.28 25.64 -3.68
C PHE A 91 -13.67 25.19 -3.22
N LEU A 92 -13.75 24.24 -2.29
CA LEU A 92 -15.01 23.69 -1.80
C LEU A 92 -15.74 24.60 -0.80
N SER A 93 -15.01 25.54 -0.18
CA SER A 93 -15.57 26.62 0.62
C SER A 93 -16.18 27.75 -0.22
N SER A 94 -15.84 27.85 -1.51
CA SER A 94 -16.30 28.93 -2.41
C SER A 94 -17.48 28.48 -3.28
N ARG A 95 -18.69 28.99 -3.03
CA ARG A 95 -19.91 28.66 -3.78
C ARG A 95 -19.75 28.64 -5.32
N PRO A 96 -19.15 29.65 -5.99
CA PRO A 96 -18.99 29.61 -7.45
C PRO A 96 -18.05 28.49 -7.92
N ILE A 97 -16.99 28.19 -7.17
CA ILE A 97 -16.03 27.14 -7.53
C ILE A 97 -16.62 25.76 -7.23
N THR A 98 -17.30 25.62 -6.08
CA THR A 98 -18.06 24.42 -5.73
C THR A 98 -19.11 24.11 -6.79
N PHE A 99 -19.83 25.11 -7.30
CA PHE A 99 -20.76 24.92 -8.41
C PHE A 99 -20.07 24.38 -9.66
N ALA A 100 -18.93 24.95 -10.06
CA ALA A 100 -18.17 24.45 -11.22
C ALA A 100 -17.67 23.00 -11.04
N LEU A 101 -17.29 22.62 -9.82
CA LEU A 101 -16.76 21.29 -9.52
C LEU A 101 -17.85 20.23 -9.33
N THR A 102 -18.96 20.60 -8.70
CA THR A 102 -19.99 19.68 -8.20
C THR A 102 -21.33 19.78 -8.94
N GLY A 103 -21.60 20.89 -9.64
CA GLY A 103 -22.90 21.21 -10.23
C GLY A 103 -23.94 21.77 -9.24
N HIS A 104 -23.58 22.02 -7.97
CA HIS A 104 -24.49 22.49 -6.93
C HIS A 104 -24.08 23.89 -6.42
N TYR A 105 -25.05 24.79 -6.23
CA TYR A 105 -24.78 26.19 -5.85
C TYR A 105 -24.59 26.40 -4.34
N THR A 106 -24.63 25.32 -3.58
CA THR A 106 -24.29 25.25 -2.16
C THR A 106 -22.79 24.97 -1.98
N THR A 107 -22.25 25.32 -0.80
CA THR A 107 -20.92 24.87 -0.39
C THR A 107 -20.93 23.37 -0.09
N PHE A 108 -19.76 22.73 -0.08
CA PHE A 108 -19.69 21.29 0.15
C PHE A 108 -20.27 20.86 1.50
N VAL A 109 -20.12 21.68 2.54
CA VAL A 109 -20.66 21.42 3.89
C VAL A 109 -22.19 21.43 3.93
N GLU A 110 -22.82 22.31 3.14
CA GLU A 110 -24.28 22.48 3.09
C GLU A 110 -25.00 21.34 2.32
N MET A 111 -24.28 20.51 1.57
CA MET A 111 -24.85 19.40 0.79
C MET A 111 -25.28 18.23 1.66
N ALA A 112 -26.26 17.44 1.24
CA ALA A 112 -26.61 16.20 1.95
C ALA A 112 -25.46 15.16 1.85
N ALA A 113 -25.30 14.31 2.86
CA ALA A 113 -24.21 13.32 2.90
C ALA A 113 -24.19 12.41 1.65
N SER A 114 -25.35 11.91 1.22
CA SER A 114 -25.49 11.08 0.02
C SER A 114 -25.09 11.82 -1.27
N GLU A 115 -25.33 13.13 -1.35
CA GLU A 115 -24.91 13.95 -2.49
C GLU A 115 -23.39 14.12 -2.50
N ARG A 116 -22.79 14.40 -1.34
CA ARG A 116 -21.33 14.50 -1.18
C ARG A 116 -20.63 13.20 -1.59
N GLN A 117 -21.14 12.06 -1.14
CA GLN A 117 -20.62 10.74 -1.52
C GLN A 117 -20.68 10.51 -3.04
N ARG A 118 -21.83 10.80 -3.66
CA ARG A 118 -22.00 10.67 -5.11
C ARG A 118 -21.03 11.58 -5.89
N ILE A 119 -20.83 12.81 -5.43
CA ILE A 119 -19.90 13.77 -6.04
C ILE A 119 -18.47 13.25 -5.96
N LEU A 120 -18.02 12.88 -4.75
CA LEU A 120 -16.66 12.37 -4.55
C LEU A 120 -16.44 11.08 -5.34
N GLY A 121 -17.36 10.12 -5.29
CA GLY A 121 -17.28 8.89 -6.09
C GLY A 121 -17.22 9.16 -7.60
N GLY A 122 -17.97 10.14 -8.09
CA GLY A 122 -17.93 10.56 -9.49
C GLY A 122 -16.61 11.21 -9.94
N TRP A 123 -15.79 11.69 -9.00
CA TRP A 123 -14.50 12.29 -9.33
C TRP A 123 -13.40 11.26 -9.63
N ALA A 124 -13.54 10.03 -9.12
CA ALA A 124 -12.57 8.95 -9.34
C ALA A 124 -12.31 8.68 -10.82
N CYS A 125 -13.37 8.66 -11.63
CA CYS A 125 -13.33 8.35 -13.06
C CYS A 125 -13.57 9.58 -13.94
N SER A 126 -13.42 10.80 -13.40
CA SER A 126 -13.68 12.02 -14.17
C SER A 126 -12.66 12.21 -15.29
N SER A 127 -13.08 12.73 -16.45
CA SER A 127 -12.18 13.14 -17.52
C SER A 127 -11.28 14.32 -17.13
N LEU A 128 -11.71 15.14 -16.16
CA LEU A 128 -10.94 16.30 -15.66
C LEU A 128 -9.87 15.87 -14.66
N ALA A 129 -8.60 16.16 -14.98
CA ALA A 129 -7.46 15.82 -14.13
C ALA A 129 -7.54 16.44 -12.73
N LEU A 130 -8.07 17.67 -12.61
CA LEU A 130 -8.29 18.32 -11.32
C LEU A 130 -9.22 17.51 -10.42
N LYS A 131 -10.34 17.00 -10.95
CA LYS A 131 -11.30 16.20 -10.16
C LYS A 131 -10.68 14.90 -9.67
N ARG A 132 -9.92 14.19 -10.53
CA ARG A 132 -9.17 12.98 -10.13
C ARG A 132 -8.13 13.29 -9.05
N SER A 133 -7.42 14.42 -9.18
CA SER A 133 -6.46 14.86 -8.15
C SER A 133 -7.14 15.17 -6.81
N LEU A 134 -8.30 15.83 -6.83
CA LEU A 134 -9.09 16.09 -5.62
C LEU A 134 -9.66 14.79 -5.04
N PHE A 135 -10.04 13.81 -5.86
CA PHE A 135 -10.43 12.48 -5.39
C PHE A 135 -9.30 11.76 -4.64
N SER A 136 -8.09 11.74 -5.21
CA SER A 136 -6.94 11.16 -4.51
C SER A 136 -6.68 11.86 -3.16
N ALA A 137 -6.78 13.19 -3.12
CA ALA A 137 -6.51 13.99 -1.92
C ALA A 137 -7.61 13.86 -0.84
N PHE A 138 -8.89 13.81 -1.24
CA PHE A 138 -10.02 13.85 -0.31
C PHE A 138 -10.63 12.49 -0.02
N VAL A 139 -10.30 11.45 -0.77
CA VAL A 139 -10.86 10.10 -0.55
C VAL A 139 -9.76 9.09 -0.28
N ARG A 140 -8.84 8.90 -1.23
CA ARG A 140 -7.82 7.85 -1.10
C ARG A 140 -6.87 8.10 0.05
N LEU A 141 -6.41 9.33 0.22
CA LEU A 141 -5.51 9.68 1.31
C LEU A 141 -6.18 9.49 2.68
N PRO A 142 -7.38 10.04 2.94
CA PRO A 142 -8.14 9.75 4.17
C PRO A 142 -8.32 8.27 4.47
N ILE A 143 -8.76 7.47 3.48
CA ILE A 143 -8.91 6.03 3.64
C ILE A 143 -7.57 5.40 4.04
N SER A 144 -6.49 5.72 3.31
CA SER A 144 -5.17 5.19 3.61
C SER A 144 -4.72 5.54 5.03
N ALA A 145 -4.92 6.80 5.47
CA ALA A 145 -4.51 7.25 6.79
C ALA A 145 -5.31 6.56 7.90
N ILE A 146 -6.63 6.46 7.76
CA ILE A 146 -7.50 5.79 8.75
C ILE A 146 -7.12 4.31 8.87
N TYR A 147 -6.97 3.61 7.74
CA TYR A 147 -6.62 2.19 7.71
C TYR A 147 -5.20 1.92 8.24
N SER A 148 -4.30 2.89 8.14
CA SER A 148 -2.91 2.75 8.59
C SER A 148 -2.68 3.16 10.04
N ASN A 149 -3.59 3.95 10.65
CA ASN A 149 -3.35 4.54 11.97
C ASN A 149 -4.42 4.21 13.03
N SER A 150 -5.65 3.82 12.66
CA SER A 150 -6.65 3.36 13.63
C SER A 150 -6.48 1.87 13.89
N ARG A 151 -6.13 1.51 15.14
CA ARG A 151 -6.05 0.13 15.60
C ARG A 151 -7.41 -0.55 15.63
N LEU A 152 -8.47 0.21 15.93
CA LEU A 152 -9.84 -0.28 15.83
C LEU A 152 -10.15 -0.72 14.40
N VAL A 153 -9.91 0.16 13.41
CA VAL A 153 -10.15 -0.15 12.00
C VAL A 153 -9.29 -1.33 11.55
N GLN A 154 -8.01 -1.35 11.93
CA GLN A 154 -7.10 -2.46 11.65
C GLN A 154 -7.60 -3.79 12.23
N GLY A 155 -8.05 -3.80 13.49
CA GLY A 155 -8.65 -4.97 14.11
C GLY A 155 -9.93 -5.44 13.41
N LEU A 156 -10.80 -4.51 13.00
CA LEU A 156 -12.07 -4.80 12.32
C LEU A 156 -11.89 -5.36 10.90
N ILE A 157 -10.82 -4.95 10.20
CA ILE A 157 -10.49 -5.48 8.86
C ILE A 157 -9.52 -6.66 8.91
N ALA A 158 -9.22 -7.17 10.11
CA ALA A 158 -8.20 -8.19 10.33
C ALA A 158 -6.83 -7.82 9.72
N TYR A 159 -6.50 -6.53 9.69
CA TYR A 159 -5.16 -6.07 9.34
C TYR A 159 -4.20 -6.65 10.38
N PRO A 160 -3.10 -7.30 9.97
CA PRO A 160 -2.08 -7.78 10.89
C PRO A 160 -1.43 -6.56 11.53
N LEU A 161 -1.98 -6.15 12.67
CA LEU A 161 -1.29 -5.29 13.62
C LEU A 161 0.04 -5.99 13.88
N PRO A 162 1.20 -5.30 13.76
CA PRO A 162 2.40 -5.83 14.36
C PRO A 162 2.01 -6.14 15.80
N ASP A 163 2.14 -7.40 16.22
CA ASP A 163 2.19 -7.69 17.66
C ASP A 163 3.10 -6.62 18.24
N GLN A 164 2.68 -5.92 19.30
CA GLN A 164 3.56 -4.97 19.97
C GLN A 164 4.88 -5.70 20.11
N LEU A 165 5.90 -5.26 19.35
CA LEU A 165 7.23 -5.81 19.46
C LEU A 165 7.48 -5.76 20.96
N PRO A 166 7.67 -6.90 21.63
CA PRO A 166 7.75 -6.90 23.08
C PRO A 166 8.71 -5.76 23.47
N ASP A 167 8.33 -4.92 24.43
CA ASP A 167 9.07 -3.70 24.80
C ASP A 167 10.56 -3.97 25.11
N SER A 168 10.91 -5.25 25.24
CA SER A 168 12.23 -5.81 25.03
C SER A 168 12.11 -7.15 24.29
N ALA A 169 12.11 -7.14 22.96
CA ALA A 169 12.42 -8.36 22.22
C ALA A 169 13.84 -8.75 22.65
N HIS A 170 13.94 -9.86 23.38
CA HIS A 170 15.23 -10.49 23.61
C HIS A 170 15.78 -10.79 22.22
N LEU A 171 16.73 -9.98 21.76
CA LEU A 171 17.37 -10.20 20.46
C LEU A 171 18.24 -11.42 20.63
N ASP A 172 17.70 -12.57 20.24
CA ASP A 172 18.48 -13.79 20.18
C ASP A 172 19.67 -13.55 19.25
N ILE A 173 20.86 -13.74 19.82
CA ILE A 173 22.10 -13.58 19.07
C ILE A 173 22.35 -14.89 18.34
N PHE A 174 22.24 -14.86 17.02
CA PHE A 174 22.54 -15.99 16.16
C PHE A 174 23.93 -15.83 15.56
N GLU A 175 24.84 -16.75 15.89
CA GLU A 175 26.11 -16.88 15.17
C GLU A 175 25.87 -17.71 13.91
N THR A 176 26.31 -17.21 12.75
CA THR A 176 26.15 -17.88 11.46
C THR A 176 27.26 -17.44 10.51
N ASP A 177 27.58 -18.25 9.51
CA ASP A 177 28.60 -17.89 8.51
C ASP A 177 28.04 -16.94 7.46
N VAL A 178 26.77 -17.15 7.07
CA VAL A 178 26.08 -16.35 6.04
C VAL A 178 24.69 -15.93 6.53
N VAL A 179 24.37 -14.65 6.37
CA VAL A 179 23.02 -14.09 6.57
C VAL A 179 22.45 -13.68 5.23
N ILE A 180 21.21 -14.10 4.97
CA ILE A 180 20.46 -13.79 3.75
C ILE A 180 19.20 -13.05 4.16
N ILE A 181 19.02 -11.84 3.63
CA ILE A 181 17.87 -10.99 3.91
C ILE A 181 16.93 -11.06 2.70
N GLY A 182 15.75 -11.64 2.92
CA GLY A 182 14.75 -11.94 1.91
C GLY A 182 14.87 -13.36 1.37
N SER A 183 13.78 -14.12 1.44
CA SER A 183 13.67 -15.52 0.99
C SER A 183 13.22 -15.65 -0.47
N GLY A 184 13.16 -14.55 -1.22
CA GLY A 184 12.69 -14.50 -2.61
C GLY A 184 13.62 -15.17 -3.63
N ALA A 185 13.32 -14.98 -4.92
CA ALA A 185 14.01 -15.63 -6.04
C ALA A 185 15.55 -15.67 -5.95
N GLY A 186 16.17 -14.53 -5.60
CA GLY A 186 17.62 -14.45 -5.44
C GLY A 186 18.11 -15.08 -4.15
N GLY A 187 17.48 -14.74 -3.02
CA GLY A 187 17.89 -15.18 -1.69
C GLY A 187 17.79 -16.70 -1.51
N ALA A 188 16.71 -17.32 -2.01
CA ALA A 188 16.53 -18.77 -1.93
C ALA A 188 17.59 -19.55 -2.71
N VAL A 189 18.00 -19.07 -3.89
CA VAL A 189 19.06 -19.70 -4.70
C VAL A 189 20.38 -19.62 -3.96
N VAL A 190 20.76 -18.43 -3.49
CA VAL A 190 21.99 -18.22 -2.71
C VAL A 190 21.98 -19.11 -1.47
N ALA A 191 20.89 -19.11 -0.69
CA ALA A 191 20.71 -19.93 0.50
C ALA A 191 20.94 -21.41 0.21
N SER A 192 20.34 -21.91 -0.88
CA SER A 192 20.50 -23.30 -1.26
C SER A 192 21.95 -23.66 -1.62
N LEU A 193 22.68 -22.76 -2.29
CA LEU A 193 24.06 -23.01 -2.70
C LEU A 193 25.03 -22.97 -1.51
N VAL A 194 24.94 -21.94 -0.66
CA VAL A 194 25.84 -21.81 0.49
C VAL A 194 25.57 -22.87 1.56
N ALA A 195 24.31 -23.23 1.80
CA ALA A 195 23.99 -24.30 2.73
C ALA A 195 24.52 -25.66 2.24
N LYS A 196 24.43 -25.95 0.93
CA LYS A 196 25.02 -27.17 0.33
C LYS A 196 26.55 -27.19 0.41
N ALA A 197 27.18 -26.03 0.41
CA ALA A 197 28.63 -25.91 0.61
C ALA A 197 29.05 -26.08 2.09
N GLY A 198 28.10 -26.26 3.02
CA GLY A 198 28.37 -26.54 4.43
C GLY A 198 28.36 -25.32 5.34
N TYR A 199 28.00 -24.14 4.84
CA TYR A 199 27.92 -22.92 5.65
C TYR A 199 26.68 -22.92 6.55
N LYS A 200 26.86 -22.53 7.81
CA LYS A 200 25.74 -22.18 8.69
C LYS A 200 25.07 -20.93 8.12
N THR A 201 23.82 -21.08 7.70
CA THR A 201 23.10 -20.09 6.91
C THR A 201 21.83 -19.67 7.63
N LEU A 202 21.67 -18.38 7.87
CA LEU A 202 20.47 -17.77 8.42
C LEU A 202 19.72 -17.02 7.32
N VAL A 203 18.44 -17.33 7.13
CA VAL A 203 17.56 -16.59 6.21
C VAL A 203 16.56 -15.79 7.04
N ILE A 204 16.48 -14.49 6.79
CA ILE A 204 15.56 -13.57 7.46
C ILE A 204 14.54 -13.11 6.42
N GLU A 205 13.26 -13.33 6.70
CA GLU A 205 12.15 -12.94 5.84
C GLU A 205 11.17 -12.08 6.64
N LYS A 206 10.64 -11.03 6.02
CA LYS A 206 9.61 -10.18 6.62
C LYS A 206 8.24 -10.85 6.59
N GLY A 207 7.94 -11.53 5.48
CA GLY A 207 6.68 -12.21 5.24
C GLY A 207 6.50 -13.51 6.02
N ARG A 208 5.24 -13.89 6.22
CA ARG A 208 4.89 -15.17 6.85
C ARG A 208 5.18 -16.34 5.91
N TRP A 209 5.60 -17.48 6.46
CA TRP A 209 5.56 -18.75 5.76
C TRP A 209 4.12 -19.29 5.72
N VAL A 210 3.59 -19.45 4.50
CA VAL A 210 2.28 -20.02 4.25
C VAL A 210 2.48 -21.41 3.66
N PRO A 211 1.97 -22.48 4.30
CA PRO A 211 2.04 -23.82 3.74
C PRO A 211 1.35 -23.89 2.38
N THR A 212 1.92 -24.65 1.44
CA THR A 212 1.44 -24.73 0.05
C THR A 212 -0.02 -25.16 -0.04
N GLU A 213 -0.43 -26.08 0.83
CA GLU A 213 -1.80 -26.58 0.97
C GLU A 213 -2.82 -25.52 1.42
N GLU A 214 -2.37 -24.44 2.06
CA GLU A 214 -3.22 -23.32 2.51
C GLU A 214 -3.36 -22.23 1.43
N ILE A 215 -2.53 -22.25 0.38
CA ILE A 215 -2.59 -21.29 -0.73
C ILE A 215 -3.80 -21.64 -1.62
N THR A 216 -4.98 -21.14 -1.22
CA THR A 216 -6.27 -21.46 -1.84
C THR A 216 -6.93 -20.24 -2.48
N GLY A 217 -7.02 -20.22 -3.82
CA GLY A 217 -7.75 -19.20 -4.57
C GLY A 217 -7.17 -17.78 -4.50
N SER A 218 -7.68 -16.88 -5.36
CA SER A 218 -7.11 -15.54 -5.53
C SER A 218 -7.32 -14.62 -4.32
N LEU A 219 -8.38 -14.81 -3.52
CA LEU A 219 -8.73 -13.88 -2.42
C LEU A 219 -7.84 -14.02 -1.18
N HIS A 220 -7.48 -15.24 -0.77
CA HIS A 220 -6.60 -15.45 0.40
C HIS A 220 -5.19 -14.89 0.16
N GLY A 221 -4.68 -15.02 -1.06
CA GLY A 221 -3.37 -14.48 -1.43
C GLY A 221 -3.25 -12.96 -1.29
N PHE A 222 -4.37 -12.21 -1.39
CA PHE A 222 -4.33 -10.76 -1.26
C PHE A 222 -4.04 -10.29 0.17
N ASN A 223 -4.66 -10.89 1.17
CA ASN A 223 -4.55 -10.41 2.55
C ASN A 223 -3.29 -10.93 3.26
N ASP A 224 -2.87 -12.16 2.96
CA ASP A 224 -1.82 -12.81 3.74
C ASP A 224 -0.43 -12.76 3.08
N MET A 225 -0.38 -12.55 1.77
CA MET A 225 0.84 -12.76 0.97
C MET A 225 1.27 -11.54 0.16
N LEU A 226 0.49 -10.45 0.19
CA LEU A 226 0.85 -9.18 -0.44
C LEU A 226 1.15 -8.09 0.58
N GLU A 227 2.14 -7.29 0.27
CA GLU A 227 2.44 -6.06 0.99
C GLU A 227 1.22 -5.15 1.02
N GLY A 228 0.88 -4.65 2.22
CA GLY A 228 -0.26 -3.75 2.41
C GLY A 228 -1.57 -4.31 1.85
N ASN A 229 -1.75 -5.64 1.89
CA ASN A 229 -2.91 -6.35 1.36
C ASN A 229 -3.19 -6.04 -0.13
N GLY A 230 -2.15 -5.76 -0.91
CA GLY A 230 -2.25 -5.39 -2.32
C GLY A 230 -2.70 -3.95 -2.59
N GLN A 231 -2.67 -3.09 -1.58
CA GLN A 231 -3.09 -1.68 -1.69
C GLN A 231 -1.94 -0.68 -1.83
N ILE A 232 -0.69 -1.16 -1.88
CA ILE A 232 0.46 -0.30 -2.11
C ILE A 232 0.31 0.39 -3.47
N SER A 233 0.41 1.71 -3.49
CA SER A 233 0.26 2.50 -4.71
C SER A 233 1.34 3.57 -4.85
N THR A 234 1.49 4.09 -6.07
CA THR A 234 2.33 5.26 -6.32
C THR A 234 1.79 6.47 -5.56
N SER A 235 2.65 7.46 -5.28
CA SER A 235 2.27 8.66 -4.50
C SER A 235 1.14 9.49 -5.15
N ASP A 236 0.90 9.34 -6.45
CA ASP A 236 -0.22 9.94 -7.18
C ASP A 236 -1.46 9.03 -7.28
N GLY A 237 -1.36 7.78 -6.79
CA GLY A 237 -2.39 6.75 -6.78
C GLY A 237 -2.73 6.18 -8.16
N ASN A 238 -1.93 6.44 -9.19
CA ASN A 238 -2.23 5.97 -10.55
C ASN A 238 -1.87 4.50 -10.78
N LEU A 239 -0.93 3.95 -10.02
CA LEU A 239 -0.52 2.55 -10.13
C LEU A 239 -0.61 1.86 -8.78
N ILE A 240 -1.07 0.61 -8.79
CA ILE A 240 -1.03 -0.29 -7.64
C ILE A 240 0.13 -1.27 -7.85
N LEU A 241 0.93 -1.48 -6.82
CA LEU A 241 2.07 -2.39 -6.80
C LEU A 241 1.71 -3.66 -6.02
N LEU A 242 1.70 -4.80 -6.70
CA LEU A 242 1.52 -6.10 -6.06
C LEU A 242 2.90 -6.66 -5.68
N LEU A 243 3.25 -6.58 -4.41
CA LEU A 243 4.55 -6.98 -3.89
C LEU A 243 4.37 -8.16 -2.94
N GLY A 244 5.06 -9.28 -3.17
CA GLY A 244 4.93 -10.45 -2.31
C GLY A 244 5.57 -10.23 -0.94
N ALA A 245 4.78 -10.40 0.13
CA ALA A 245 5.18 -10.30 1.53
C ALA A 245 4.97 -11.65 2.24
N THR A 246 5.57 -12.69 1.70
CA THR A 246 5.49 -14.08 2.20
C THR A 246 6.84 -14.77 2.01
N PHE A 247 7.04 -15.94 2.63
CA PHE A 247 8.21 -16.76 2.33
C PHE A 247 8.24 -17.16 0.84
N GLY A 248 9.38 -16.93 0.17
CA GLY A 248 9.51 -16.97 -1.29
C GLY A 248 9.19 -15.64 -2.00
N GLY A 249 8.62 -14.66 -1.30
CA GLY A 249 8.32 -13.33 -1.81
C GLY A 249 7.44 -13.35 -3.07
N GLY A 250 7.80 -12.54 -4.06
CA GLY A 250 7.07 -12.44 -5.32
C GLY A 250 6.97 -13.76 -6.11
N THR A 251 7.86 -14.73 -5.89
CA THR A 251 7.78 -16.02 -6.62
C THR A 251 6.65 -16.91 -6.13
N THR A 252 6.16 -16.70 -4.91
CA THR A 252 5.06 -17.49 -4.34
C THR A 252 3.70 -17.06 -4.90
N ILE A 253 3.59 -15.82 -5.38
CA ILE A 253 2.32 -15.20 -5.80
C ILE A 253 2.24 -14.89 -7.30
N ASN A 254 3.29 -15.18 -8.08
CA ASN A 254 3.33 -14.87 -9.50
C ASN A 254 2.54 -15.89 -10.35
N TRP A 255 2.46 -15.64 -11.66
CA TRP A 255 1.78 -16.53 -12.61
C TRP A 255 2.67 -17.69 -13.11
N SER A 256 3.78 -17.99 -12.43
CA SER A 256 4.72 -19.08 -12.75
C SER A 256 5.30 -19.09 -14.17
N ALA A 257 5.14 -18.00 -14.93
CA ALA A 257 5.70 -17.87 -16.27
C ALA A 257 7.23 -17.80 -16.18
N SER A 258 7.90 -18.76 -16.81
CA SER A 258 9.36 -18.86 -16.81
C SER A 258 9.87 -18.71 -18.24
N LEU A 259 10.57 -17.61 -18.50
CA LEU A 259 11.11 -17.26 -19.82
C LEU A 259 12.61 -17.00 -19.69
N ALA A 260 13.41 -17.63 -20.56
CA ALA A 260 14.83 -17.31 -20.64
C ALA A 260 15.02 -15.89 -21.17
N PRO A 261 15.95 -15.09 -20.60
CA PRO A 261 16.27 -13.77 -21.13
C PRO A 261 16.70 -13.84 -22.60
N PRO A 262 16.07 -13.07 -23.51
CA PRO A 262 16.44 -13.06 -24.92
C PRO A 262 17.89 -12.64 -25.14
N PHE A 263 18.54 -13.17 -26.18
CA PHE A 263 19.95 -12.88 -26.50
C PHE A 263 20.26 -11.38 -26.56
N HIS A 264 19.39 -10.59 -27.20
CA HIS A 264 19.61 -9.14 -27.33
C HIS A 264 19.63 -8.41 -25.98
N VAL A 265 18.83 -8.86 -25.00
CA VAL A 265 18.82 -8.31 -23.63
C VAL A 265 20.14 -8.63 -22.94
N ARG A 266 20.58 -9.89 -23.00
CA ARG A 266 21.86 -10.32 -22.40
C ARG A 266 23.05 -9.57 -22.99
N ARG A 267 23.04 -9.37 -24.31
CA ARG A 267 24.07 -8.61 -25.03
C ARG A 267 24.11 -7.16 -24.54
N ALA A 268 22.97 -6.49 -24.41
CA ALA A 268 22.91 -5.13 -23.87
C ALA A 268 23.48 -5.06 -22.45
N TRP A 269 23.16 -6.01 -21.57
CA TRP A 269 23.77 -6.07 -20.22
C TRP A 269 25.30 -6.19 -20.27
N ALA A 270 25.83 -7.02 -21.17
CA ALA A 270 27.26 -7.23 -21.30
C ALA A 270 27.99 -6.01 -21.90
N GLU A 271 27.50 -5.48 -23.02
CA GLU A 271 28.18 -4.46 -23.83
C GLU A 271 27.91 -3.03 -23.33
N GLU A 272 26.68 -2.72 -22.92
CA GLU A 272 26.25 -1.36 -22.56
C GLU A 272 26.36 -1.10 -21.06
N HIS A 273 26.24 -2.14 -20.23
CA HIS A 273 26.25 -2.03 -18.77
C HIS A 273 27.45 -2.69 -18.09
N GLY A 274 28.40 -3.24 -18.86
CA GLY A 274 29.67 -3.76 -18.35
C GLY A 274 29.53 -5.05 -17.52
N LEU A 275 28.53 -5.89 -17.82
CA LEU A 275 28.27 -7.15 -17.12
C LEU A 275 28.58 -8.36 -18.03
N PRO A 276 29.87 -8.64 -18.33
CA PRO A 276 30.26 -9.58 -19.39
C PRO A 276 29.79 -11.01 -19.14
N TYR A 277 29.55 -11.40 -17.89
CA TYR A 277 29.08 -12.74 -17.52
C TYR A 277 27.81 -13.16 -18.28
N PHE A 278 26.87 -12.25 -18.50
CA PHE A 278 25.59 -12.54 -19.15
C PHE A 278 25.71 -12.93 -20.63
N ALA A 279 26.84 -12.64 -21.27
CA ALA A 279 27.15 -13.06 -22.63
C ALA A 279 27.88 -14.41 -22.71
N THR A 280 28.25 -15.00 -21.58
CA THR A 280 29.03 -16.25 -21.52
C THR A 280 28.15 -17.50 -21.56
N ASN A 281 28.76 -18.65 -21.81
CA ASN A 281 28.11 -19.95 -21.64
C ASN A 281 27.80 -20.25 -20.16
N GLY A 282 28.58 -19.73 -19.21
CA GLY A 282 28.31 -19.93 -17.78
C GLY A 282 26.92 -19.42 -17.36
N PHE A 283 26.49 -18.28 -17.90
CA PHE A 283 25.12 -17.80 -17.65
C PHE A 283 24.06 -18.69 -18.32
N ALA A 284 24.37 -19.32 -19.46
CA ALA A 284 23.45 -20.27 -20.08
C ALA A 284 23.31 -21.54 -19.22
N ASP A 285 24.43 -22.05 -18.70
CA ASP A 285 24.47 -23.20 -17.79
C ASP A 285 23.70 -22.91 -16.49
N ASP A 286 23.79 -21.69 -15.95
CA ASP A 286 23.01 -21.26 -14.78
C ASP A 286 21.50 -21.29 -15.05
N ILE A 287 21.07 -20.77 -16.20
CA ILE A 287 19.66 -20.78 -16.61
C ILE A 287 19.17 -22.21 -16.77
N GLU A 288 19.96 -23.09 -17.39
CA GLU A 288 19.64 -24.52 -17.54
C GLU A 288 19.54 -25.20 -16.18
N ALA A 289 20.48 -24.94 -15.27
CA ALA A 289 20.48 -25.54 -13.93
C ALA A 289 19.24 -25.13 -13.11
N VAL A 290 18.86 -23.85 -13.14
CA VAL A 290 17.68 -23.35 -12.41
C VAL A 290 16.39 -23.88 -13.04
N THR A 291 16.26 -23.81 -14.37
CA THR A 291 15.06 -24.27 -15.07
C THR A 291 14.84 -25.78 -14.92
N THR A 292 15.93 -26.56 -14.98
CA THR A 292 15.90 -28.01 -14.72
C THR A 292 15.48 -28.31 -13.28
N ARG A 293 16.07 -27.62 -12.29
CA ARG A 293 15.69 -27.80 -10.87
C ARG A 293 14.23 -27.45 -10.60
N MET A 294 13.71 -26.41 -11.25
CA MET A 294 12.32 -25.97 -11.13
C MET A 294 11.33 -26.85 -11.93
N GLY A 295 11.81 -27.68 -12.85
CA GLY A 295 10.96 -28.50 -13.71
C GLY A 295 10.17 -27.68 -14.74
N VAL A 296 10.74 -26.57 -15.23
CA VAL A 296 10.10 -25.71 -16.24
C VAL A 296 9.78 -26.52 -17.49
N SER A 297 8.51 -26.55 -17.90
CA SER A 297 8.06 -27.37 -19.03
C SER A 297 6.78 -26.83 -19.66
N THR A 298 6.57 -27.16 -20.93
CA THR A 298 5.34 -26.88 -21.68
C THR A 298 4.38 -28.08 -21.73
N THR A 299 4.75 -29.23 -21.17
CA THR A 299 4.00 -30.50 -21.32
C THR A 299 2.62 -30.48 -20.64
N ALA A 300 2.46 -29.70 -19.57
CA ALA A 300 1.24 -29.68 -18.75
C ALA A 300 0.41 -28.40 -18.91
N ILE A 301 0.57 -27.67 -20.02
CA ILE A 301 -0.18 -26.43 -20.24
C ILE A 301 -1.65 -26.74 -20.53
N VAL A 302 -2.54 -26.28 -19.65
CA VAL A 302 -3.98 -26.28 -19.86
C VAL A 302 -4.42 -24.83 -20.09
N HIS A 303 -4.75 -24.50 -21.34
CA HIS A 303 -5.20 -23.15 -21.68
C HIS A 303 -6.62 -22.89 -21.15
N SER A 304 -6.83 -21.72 -20.56
CA SER A 304 -8.17 -21.21 -20.26
C SER A 304 -8.99 -21.07 -21.55
N LYS A 305 -10.33 -21.05 -21.45
CA LYS A 305 -11.20 -20.88 -22.62
C LYS A 305 -10.93 -19.58 -23.39
N ALA A 306 -10.60 -18.51 -22.67
CA ALA A 306 -10.17 -17.25 -23.28
C ALA A 306 -8.86 -17.42 -24.07
N ASN A 307 -7.84 -18.07 -23.49
CA ASN A 307 -6.57 -18.33 -24.18
C ASN A 307 -6.74 -19.24 -25.41
N GLN A 308 -7.67 -20.20 -25.36
CA GLN A 308 -8.01 -21.05 -26.51
C GLN A 308 -8.63 -20.25 -27.66
N LEU A 309 -9.48 -19.25 -27.38
CA LEU A 309 -10.05 -18.39 -28.41
C LEU A 309 -8.95 -17.59 -29.13
N PHE A 310 -8.01 -17.02 -28.38
CA PHE A 310 -6.83 -16.34 -28.94
C PHE A 310 -5.98 -17.26 -29.81
N GLN A 311 -5.70 -18.49 -29.35
CA GLN A 311 -4.95 -19.47 -30.15
C GLN A 311 -5.65 -19.83 -31.46
N ASN A 312 -6.99 -19.87 -31.44
CA ASN A 312 -7.80 -20.18 -32.62
C ASN A 312 -8.02 -18.96 -33.53
N GLY A 313 -7.36 -17.83 -33.27
CA GLY A 313 -7.49 -16.60 -34.06
C GLY A 313 -8.88 -15.96 -33.98
N ARG A 314 -9.63 -16.24 -32.90
CA ARG A 314 -10.96 -15.66 -32.66
C ARG A 314 -10.84 -14.67 -31.49
N PRO A 315 -11.08 -13.36 -31.71
CA PRO A 315 -11.06 -12.37 -30.63
C PRO A 315 -12.15 -12.66 -29.58
#